data_AF-A0A1N6PWE7-F1
#
_entry.id   AF-A0A1N6PWE7-F1
#
_cell.length_a   1.000
_cell.length_b   1.000
_cell.length_c   1.000
_cell.angle_alpha   90.00
_cell.angle_beta   90.00
_cell.angle_gamma   90.00
#
_symmetry.space_group_name_H-M   'P 1'
#
loop_
_entity.id
_entity.type
_entity.pdbx_description
1 polymer ?
#
loop_
_entity_poly.entity_id
_entity_poly.type
_entity_poly.pdbx_seq_one_letter_code
_entity_poly.pdbx_strand_id
1 'polypeptide(L)'
;MTRSDIIDAIAQVLAGPMQHRHMEAFSPTARLNQDLYLDSVLILQIFLNLELEHGLMVDDAVISRKDVVTITDLADLFLPEEETTAAELEPVAEPMPEFEGGVHGEDYYDIKVHCFVSCLCDGLKRRGIDHRPFYFGIWDAPFGISPRHELLYHDATVSHEPFRLWFERLYRAPVTPWYDHSRSKDENIATFLDLLEKRRETEGVMVMLDLFHLPERENKFNQNPFPHYLMPEMTEDPDVWFIRDPDYRWEGPIERAKVLNAIAQPSVAGGYHFDRAAFQPAADADVAAYLNECLIRDRNPLIDALRSILAAHVEGRDGLTLQDLTSGLRELPVLAIRKYAYEHGFAFIWRAAKLANSEFEHWCTEIEALHQELKNIHFAAMKLAQTGDRRLIEDVTRRLDRADHFETSIKTRLGAAFDAWSAGFQDTAAPRLKALG
;
A
#
# COMPACT_ATOMS: atom_id res chain seq x y z
N MET A 1 5.82 -32.31 -16.48
CA MET A 1 6.88 -31.30 -16.68
C MET A 1 7.73 -31.34 -15.44
N THR A 2 9.06 -31.31 -15.56
CA THR A 2 9.95 -31.34 -14.39
C THR A 2 10.17 -29.93 -13.85
N ARG A 3 10.58 -29.79 -12.59
CA ARG A 3 11.00 -28.51 -11.99
C ARG A 3 11.98 -27.73 -12.87
N SER A 4 12.96 -28.43 -13.46
CA SER A 4 13.96 -27.84 -14.36
C SER A 4 13.31 -27.23 -15.61
N ASP A 5 12.35 -27.92 -16.22
CA ASP A 5 11.64 -27.41 -17.40
C ASP A 5 10.87 -26.11 -17.07
N ILE A 6 10.33 -26.00 -15.85
CA ILE A 6 9.60 -24.82 -15.38
C ILE A 6 10.55 -23.65 -15.15
N ILE A 7 11.70 -23.91 -14.50
CA ILE A 7 12.74 -22.89 -14.28
C ILE A 7 13.29 -22.37 -15.61
N ASP A 8 13.49 -23.25 -16.60
CA ASP A 8 13.93 -22.86 -17.93
C ASP A 8 12.87 -22.00 -18.66
N ALA A 9 11.59 -22.33 -18.50
CA ALA A 9 10.50 -21.51 -19.01
C ALA A 9 10.47 -20.12 -18.34
N ILE A 10 10.64 -20.05 -17.01
CA ILE A 10 10.76 -18.78 -16.28
C ILE A 10 11.94 -17.96 -16.81
N ALA A 11 13.10 -18.58 -17.04
CA ALA A 11 14.28 -17.92 -17.60
C ALA A 11 14.02 -17.35 -19.00
N GLN A 12 13.30 -18.09 -19.85
CA GLN A 12 12.93 -17.65 -21.20
C GLN A 12 11.96 -16.48 -21.17
N VAL A 13 10.94 -16.52 -20.31
CA VAL A 13 9.99 -15.42 -20.11
C VAL A 13 10.71 -14.15 -19.65
N LEU A 14 11.60 -14.28 -18.66
CA LEU A 14 12.37 -13.14 -18.14
C LEU A 14 13.31 -12.56 -19.20
N ALA A 15 14.06 -13.39 -19.91
CA ALA A 15 15.03 -12.93 -20.92
C ALA A 15 14.37 -12.40 -22.20
N GLY A 16 13.22 -12.96 -22.58
CA GLY A 16 12.53 -12.67 -23.83
C GLY A 16 11.42 -11.62 -23.65
N PRO A 17 10.15 -12.03 -23.47
CA PRO A 17 8.99 -11.14 -23.38
C PRO A 17 9.15 -9.99 -22.37
N MET A 18 9.78 -10.24 -21.22
CA MET A 18 9.96 -9.23 -20.18
C MET A 18 11.25 -8.41 -20.32
N GLN A 19 12.21 -8.85 -21.13
CA GLN A 19 13.54 -8.22 -21.30
C GLN A 19 14.17 -7.81 -19.95
N HIS A 20 14.09 -8.70 -18.97
CA HIS A 20 14.48 -8.44 -17.61
C HIS A 20 15.99 -8.15 -17.51
N ARG A 21 16.35 -7.14 -16.71
CA ARG A 21 17.71 -6.58 -16.71
C ARG A 21 18.72 -7.32 -15.84
N HIS A 22 18.24 -8.08 -14.84
CA HIS A 22 19.10 -8.73 -13.83
C HIS A 22 19.29 -10.23 -14.08
N MET A 23 19.35 -10.63 -15.36
CA MET A 23 19.49 -12.04 -15.73
C MET A 23 20.83 -12.64 -15.28
N GLU A 24 21.84 -11.82 -15.01
CA GLU A 24 23.13 -12.26 -14.45
C GLU A 24 23.00 -12.88 -13.05
N ALA A 25 21.97 -12.49 -12.29
CA ALA A 25 21.70 -13.03 -10.95
C ALA A 25 20.72 -14.22 -10.98
N PHE A 26 20.21 -14.60 -12.16
CA PHE A 26 19.22 -15.67 -12.29
C PHE A 26 19.80 -17.03 -11.90
N SER A 27 19.20 -17.64 -10.88
CA SER A 27 19.49 -19.00 -10.44
C SER A 27 18.28 -19.59 -9.71
N PRO A 28 18.19 -20.92 -9.52
CA PRO A 28 17.08 -21.53 -8.78
C PRO A 28 16.89 -20.94 -7.37
N THR A 29 17.97 -20.53 -6.71
CA THR A 29 17.97 -19.95 -5.36
C THR A 29 17.89 -18.42 -5.36
N ALA A 30 17.88 -17.79 -6.53
CA ALA A 30 17.77 -16.34 -6.64
C ALA A 30 16.45 -15.88 -6.03
N ARG A 31 16.53 -14.93 -5.10
CA ARG A 31 15.38 -14.32 -4.46
C ARG A 31 14.73 -13.38 -5.46
N LEU A 32 13.45 -13.60 -5.73
CA LEU A 32 12.69 -12.87 -6.75
C LEU A 32 12.81 -11.37 -6.54
N ASN A 33 12.62 -10.90 -5.31
CA ASN A 33 12.62 -9.48 -5.01
C ASN A 33 14.01 -8.86 -4.84
N GLN A 34 14.90 -9.54 -4.13
CA GLN A 34 16.18 -8.95 -3.69
C GLN A 34 17.29 -9.13 -4.72
N ASP A 35 17.32 -10.27 -5.41
CA ASP A 35 18.38 -10.57 -6.37
C ASP A 35 17.92 -10.23 -7.80
N LEU A 36 16.63 -10.44 -8.10
CA LEU A 36 16.05 -10.19 -9.43
C LEU A 36 15.16 -8.94 -9.49
N TYR A 37 14.92 -8.23 -8.40
CA TYR A 37 14.09 -7.00 -8.42
C TYR A 37 12.68 -7.21 -9.01
N LEU A 38 12.15 -8.43 -8.90
CA LEU A 38 10.81 -8.81 -9.31
C LEU A 38 9.83 -8.47 -8.17
N ASP A 39 8.98 -7.49 -8.42
CA ASP A 39 7.87 -7.16 -7.54
C ASP A 39 6.62 -8.01 -7.86
N SER A 40 5.54 -7.83 -7.09
CA SER A 40 4.32 -8.60 -7.30
C SER A 40 3.69 -8.39 -8.69
N VAL A 41 3.91 -7.23 -9.33
CA VAL A 41 3.41 -6.95 -10.68
C VAL A 41 4.20 -7.75 -11.71
N LEU A 42 5.53 -7.75 -11.58
CA LEU A 42 6.40 -8.54 -12.44
C LEU A 42 6.17 -10.04 -12.26
N ILE A 43 5.90 -10.51 -11.05
CA ILE A 43 5.54 -11.90 -10.78
C ILE A 43 4.21 -12.27 -11.48
N LEU A 44 3.18 -11.43 -11.41
CA LEU A 44 1.94 -11.64 -12.16
C LEU A 44 2.18 -11.67 -13.67
N GLN A 45 3.08 -10.83 -14.17
CA GLN A 45 3.48 -10.86 -15.57
C GLN A 45 4.19 -12.16 -15.95
N ILE A 46 5.01 -12.73 -15.06
CA ILE A 46 5.62 -14.06 -15.28
C ILE A 46 4.53 -15.12 -15.38
N PHE A 47 3.58 -15.18 -14.44
CA PHE A 47 2.48 -16.14 -14.48
C PHE A 47 1.70 -16.07 -15.80
N LEU A 48 1.41 -14.85 -16.25
CA LEU A 48 0.69 -14.64 -17.49
C LEU A 48 1.46 -15.12 -18.72
N ASN A 49 2.77 -14.83 -18.81
CA ASN A 49 3.58 -15.31 -19.95
C ASN A 49 3.80 -16.82 -19.90
N LEU A 50 3.96 -17.41 -18.72
CA LEU A 50 4.02 -18.87 -18.56
C LEU A 50 2.72 -19.55 -19.01
N GLU A 51 1.57 -18.97 -18.69
CA GLU A 51 0.28 -19.45 -19.20
C GLU A 51 0.21 -19.36 -20.73
N LEU A 52 0.50 -18.18 -21.28
CA LEU A 52 0.28 -17.90 -22.71
C LEU A 52 1.29 -18.58 -23.64
N GLU A 53 2.57 -18.64 -23.25
CA GLU A 53 3.65 -19.13 -24.10
C GLU A 53 4.00 -20.60 -23.83
N HIS A 54 3.79 -21.06 -22.59
CA HIS A 54 4.18 -22.40 -22.16
C HIS A 54 3.00 -23.29 -21.73
N GLY A 55 1.76 -22.77 -21.71
CA GLY A 55 0.57 -23.52 -21.31
C GLY A 55 0.53 -23.85 -19.82
N LEU A 56 1.33 -23.16 -19.01
CA LEU A 56 1.44 -23.38 -17.57
C LEU A 56 0.43 -22.52 -16.83
N MET A 57 -0.67 -23.14 -16.44
CA MET A 57 -1.71 -22.47 -15.66
C MET A 57 -1.52 -22.74 -14.17
N VAL A 58 -1.58 -21.68 -13.38
CA VAL A 58 -1.69 -21.74 -11.92
C VAL A 58 -3.06 -21.20 -11.53
N ASP A 59 -3.68 -21.78 -10.50
CA ASP A 59 -4.95 -21.29 -9.98
C ASP A 59 -4.75 -19.88 -9.37
N ASP A 60 -5.64 -18.93 -9.70
CA ASP A 60 -5.67 -17.58 -9.11
C ASP A 60 -5.59 -17.63 -7.56
N ALA A 61 -6.20 -18.65 -6.94
CA ALA A 61 -6.15 -18.87 -5.50
C ALA A 61 -4.75 -19.26 -4.99
N VAL A 62 -3.92 -19.91 -5.81
CA VAL A 62 -2.55 -20.32 -5.47
C VAL A 62 -1.58 -19.14 -5.63
N ILE A 63 -1.76 -18.31 -6.66
CA ILE A 63 -1.03 -17.03 -6.84
C ILE A 63 -1.15 -16.14 -5.60
N SER A 64 -2.30 -16.22 -4.93
CA SER A 64 -2.69 -15.35 -3.82
C SER A 64 -2.24 -15.83 -2.43
N ARG A 65 -1.81 -17.10 -2.29
CA ARG A 65 -1.67 -17.78 -0.99
C ARG A 65 -0.25 -18.22 -0.59
N LYS A 66 0.70 -18.31 -1.51
CA LYS A 66 2.07 -18.76 -1.19
C LYS A 66 3.05 -17.59 -1.26
N ASP A 67 3.85 -17.42 -0.21
CA ASP A 67 4.99 -16.51 -0.22
C ASP A 67 6.07 -17.09 -1.13
N VAL A 68 6.11 -16.59 -2.35
CA VAL A 68 7.11 -16.99 -3.34
C VAL A 68 8.36 -16.13 -3.11
N VAL A 69 9.41 -16.72 -2.56
CA VAL A 69 10.65 -16.00 -2.24
C VAL A 69 11.68 -16.16 -3.35
N THR A 70 11.81 -17.36 -3.91
CA THR A 70 12.83 -17.73 -4.91
C THR A 70 12.26 -18.19 -6.23
N ILE A 71 13.11 -18.32 -7.26
CA ILE A 71 12.75 -18.95 -8.54
C ILE A 71 12.27 -20.39 -8.35
N THR A 72 12.82 -21.10 -7.38
CA THR A 72 12.39 -22.47 -7.06
C THR A 72 10.98 -22.48 -6.48
N ASP A 73 10.68 -21.58 -5.54
CA ASP A 73 9.33 -21.48 -4.97
C ASP A 73 8.31 -21.14 -6.06
N LEU A 74 8.70 -20.31 -7.03
CA LEU A 74 7.85 -19.93 -8.15
C LEU A 74 7.55 -21.12 -9.06
N ALA A 75 8.58 -21.93 -9.37
CA ALA A 75 8.43 -23.13 -10.16
C ALA A 75 7.56 -24.19 -9.46
N ASP A 76 7.65 -24.29 -8.13
CA ASP A 76 6.92 -25.26 -7.32
C ASP A 76 5.41 -25.02 -7.29
N LEU A 77 4.95 -23.82 -7.67
CA LEU A 77 3.52 -23.55 -7.86
C LEU A 77 2.88 -24.33 -9.00
N PHE A 78 3.68 -24.81 -9.94
CA PHE A 78 3.23 -25.50 -11.15
C PHE A 78 3.43 -27.01 -11.09
N LEU A 79 4.04 -27.51 -10.01
CA LEU A 79 4.25 -28.94 -9.81
C LEU A 79 3.06 -29.56 -9.05
N PRO A 80 2.73 -30.83 -9.30
CA PRO A 80 1.78 -31.57 -8.47
C PRO A 80 2.29 -31.69 -7.02
N GLU A 81 1.39 -31.67 -6.03
CA GLU A 81 1.72 -31.74 -4.59
C GLU A 81 2.59 -32.96 -4.19
N GLU A 82 2.68 -33.99 -5.03
CA GLU A 82 3.50 -35.19 -4.78
C GLU A 82 5.00 -34.98 -5.08
N GLU A 83 5.40 -33.96 -5.85
CA GLU A 83 6.82 -33.69 -6.19
C GLU A 83 7.50 -32.66 -5.26
N THR A 84 6.78 -32.12 -4.26
CA THR A 84 7.27 -31.12 -3.30
C THR A 84 7.99 -31.70 -2.07
N THR A 85 8.73 -32.82 -2.21
CA THR A 85 9.55 -33.35 -1.11
C THR A 85 11.03 -33.45 -1.47
N ALA A 86 11.82 -32.56 -0.88
CA ALA A 86 13.21 -32.72 -0.41
C ALA A 86 14.02 -31.42 -0.59
N ALA A 87 13.71 -30.40 0.21
CA ALA A 87 14.70 -29.41 0.62
C ALA A 87 14.47 -29.13 2.10
N GLU A 88 15.54 -29.19 2.88
CA GLU A 88 15.53 -28.91 4.31
C GLU A 88 14.87 -27.56 4.55
N LEU A 89 13.83 -27.56 5.39
CA LEU A 89 13.14 -26.37 5.85
C LEU A 89 14.14 -25.54 6.68
N GLU A 90 14.87 -24.64 6.03
CA GLU A 90 15.35 -23.44 6.72
C GLU A 90 14.11 -22.67 7.21
N PRO A 91 14.17 -22.03 8.40
CA PRO A 91 13.01 -21.46 9.02
C PRO A 91 12.36 -20.48 8.06
N VAL A 92 11.12 -20.82 7.70
CA VAL A 92 10.18 -19.96 6.98
C VAL A 92 10.34 -18.57 7.58
N ALA A 93 10.72 -17.58 6.76
CA ALA A 93 10.57 -16.19 7.16
C ALA A 93 9.12 -16.06 7.63
N GLU A 94 8.94 -15.73 8.90
CA GLU A 94 7.67 -15.96 9.60
C GLU A 94 6.52 -15.54 8.68
N PRO A 95 5.58 -16.47 8.34
CA PRO A 95 4.33 -16.03 7.76
C PRO A 95 3.82 -14.92 8.68
N MET A 96 3.25 -13.85 8.11
CA MET A 96 2.56 -12.86 8.94
C MET A 96 1.74 -13.66 9.96
N PRO A 97 2.00 -13.49 11.28
CA PRO A 97 1.63 -14.47 12.27
C PRO A 97 0.15 -14.78 12.12
N GLU A 98 -0.19 -16.06 11.91
CA GLU A 98 -1.58 -16.51 12.06
C GLU A 98 -2.03 -16.03 13.44
N PHE A 99 -3.06 -15.20 13.42
CA PHE A 99 -3.43 -14.36 14.56
C PHE A 99 -3.94 -15.22 15.73
N GLU A 100 -3.17 -15.22 16.83
CA GLU A 100 -3.63 -15.62 18.16
C GLU A 100 -4.03 -14.39 19.03
N GLY A 101 -4.08 -13.19 18.44
CA GLY A 101 -4.47 -11.97 19.16
C GLY A 101 -5.98 -11.75 19.20
N GLY A 102 -6.45 -10.66 19.79
CA GLY A 102 -7.86 -10.31 19.82
C GLY A 102 -8.05 -8.81 19.93
N VAL A 103 -9.16 -8.28 19.40
CA VAL A 103 -9.49 -6.84 19.34
C VAL A 103 -9.50 -6.14 20.71
N HIS A 104 -9.51 -6.92 21.79
CA HIS A 104 -9.58 -6.46 23.18
C HIS A 104 -8.25 -6.41 23.93
N GLY A 105 -7.11 -6.75 23.32
CA GLY A 105 -5.78 -6.48 23.91
C GLY A 105 -4.72 -7.58 23.82
N GLU A 106 -4.87 -8.57 22.95
CA GLU A 106 -3.77 -9.48 22.58
C GLU A 106 -3.18 -8.97 21.25
N ASP A 107 -1.85 -9.02 21.12
CA ASP A 107 -1.02 -8.29 20.15
C ASP A 107 -1.72 -7.99 18.81
N TYR A 108 -2.28 -6.78 18.69
CA TYR A 108 -2.92 -6.31 17.46
C TYR A 108 -1.85 -6.07 16.40
N TYR A 109 -1.91 -6.81 15.30
CA TYR A 109 -1.03 -6.60 14.16
C TYR A 109 -1.31 -5.22 13.54
N ASP A 110 -0.28 -4.42 13.43
CA ASP A 110 -0.39 -3.04 12.99
C ASP A 110 -0.20 -2.94 11.47
N ILE A 111 -1.32 -2.92 10.76
CA ILE A 111 -1.33 -2.90 9.29
C ILE A 111 -0.93 -1.51 8.77
N LYS A 112 0.18 -1.47 8.03
CA LYS A 112 0.76 -0.24 7.47
C LYS A 112 0.43 -0.10 5.99
N VAL A 113 -0.25 0.99 5.64
CA VAL A 113 -0.93 1.12 4.34
C VAL A 113 -0.74 2.50 3.70
N HIS A 114 -0.03 3.43 4.35
CA HIS A 114 0.19 4.79 3.86
C HIS A 114 1.36 5.48 4.58
N CYS A 115 2.46 5.73 3.86
CA CYS A 115 3.73 6.22 4.41
C CYS A 115 3.64 7.49 5.28
N PHE A 116 2.92 8.53 4.81
CA PHE A 116 2.68 9.75 5.59
C PHE A 116 1.96 9.47 6.92
N VAL A 117 0.87 8.71 6.88
CA VAL A 117 0.07 8.36 8.07
C VAL A 117 0.90 7.48 9.01
N SER A 118 1.62 6.50 8.49
CA SER A 118 2.49 5.62 9.25
C SER A 118 3.59 6.39 9.99
N CYS A 119 4.19 7.41 9.36
CA CYS A 119 5.18 8.28 10.02
C CYS A 119 4.61 9.03 11.23
N LEU A 120 3.41 9.62 11.12
CA LEU A 120 2.77 10.32 12.23
C LEU A 120 2.30 9.35 13.33
N CYS A 121 1.77 8.19 12.93
CA CYS A 121 1.30 7.15 13.84
C CYS A 121 2.43 6.50 14.65
N ASP A 122 3.67 6.45 14.14
CA ASP A 122 4.84 6.03 14.94
C ASP A 122 4.99 6.89 16.20
N GLY A 123 4.84 8.22 16.07
CA GLY A 123 4.88 9.14 17.21
C GLY A 123 3.75 8.87 18.22
N LEU A 124 2.54 8.57 17.75
CA LEU A 124 1.40 8.22 18.61
C LEU A 124 1.65 6.94 19.40
N LYS A 125 2.15 5.89 18.75
CA LYS A 125 2.45 4.60 19.38
C LYS A 125 3.53 4.71 20.44
N ARG A 126 4.61 5.44 20.16
CA ARG A 126 5.67 5.72 21.16
C ARG A 126 5.13 6.42 22.40
N ARG A 127 3.98 7.09 22.29
CA ARG A 127 3.27 7.75 23.38
C ARG A 127 2.17 6.90 24.01
N GLY A 128 1.92 5.69 23.51
CA GLY A 128 0.80 4.84 23.94
C GLY A 128 -0.57 5.43 23.58
N ILE A 129 -0.63 6.32 22.57
CA ILE A 129 -1.87 6.93 22.10
C ILE A 129 -2.45 6.06 20.98
N ASP A 130 -3.77 5.88 20.99
CA ASP A 130 -4.46 5.10 19.96
C ASP A 130 -4.36 5.77 18.57
N HIS A 131 -3.61 5.13 17.68
CA HIS A 131 -3.32 5.60 16.33
C HIS A 131 -4.37 5.17 15.30
N ARG A 132 -5.17 4.15 15.60
CA ARG A 132 -6.14 3.54 14.67
C ARG A 132 -7.12 4.54 14.07
N PRO A 133 -7.66 5.54 14.82
CA PRO A 133 -8.53 6.55 14.23
C PRO A 133 -7.94 7.27 13.03
N PHE A 134 -6.63 7.48 12.98
CA PHE A 134 -6.03 8.23 11.89
C PHE A 134 -6.05 7.47 10.55
N TYR A 135 -6.09 6.13 10.59
CA TYR A 135 -6.15 5.28 9.41
C TYR A 135 -7.51 5.35 8.66
N PHE A 136 -8.54 5.95 9.25
CA PHE A 136 -9.87 6.04 8.63
C PHE A 136 -9.85 6.78 7.29
N GLY A 137 -8.96 7.75 7.13
CA GLY A 137 -8.85 8.52 5.89
C GLY A 137 -8.19 7.79 4.73
N ILE A 138 -7.78 6.52 4.89
CA ILE A 138 -6.92 5.84 3.90
C ILE A 138 -7.71 4.99 2.90
N TRP A 139 -8.73 4.24 3.33
CA TRP A 139 -9.41 3.26 2.46
C TRP A 139 -10.03 3.87 1.20
N ASP A 140 -10.46 5.14 1.29
CA ASP A 140 -11.01 5.93 0.18
C ASP A 140 -10.21 7.21 -0.06
N ALA A 141 -8.93 7.22 0.35
CA ALA A 141 -8.05 8.36 0.08
C ALA A 141 -8.03 8.69 -1.42
N PRO A 142 -8.04 9.98 -1.80
CA PRO A 142 -8.03 10.38 -3.20
C PRO A 142 -6.86 9.76 -3.99
N PHE A 143 -7.09 9.61 -5.29
CA PHE A 143 -6.13 9.16 -6.31
C PHE A 143 -6.47 9.86 -7.63
N GLY A 144 -5.49 9.91 -8.54
CA GLY A 144 -5.65 10.54 -9.85
C GLY A 144 -6.09 9.55 -10.93
N ILE A 145 -6.66 10.09 -12.00
CA ILE A 145 -6.84 9.37 -13.27
C ILE A 145 -6.26 10.25 -14.38
N SER A 146 -5.28 9.72 -15.12
CA SER A 146 -4.64 10.46 -16.21
C SER A 146 -5.61 10.70 -17.38
N PRO A 147 -5.34 11.66 -18.29
CA PRO A 147 -6.10 11.80 -19.53
C PRO A 147 -6.10 10.55 -20.42
N ARG A 148 -5.14 9.63 -20.22
CA ARG A 148 -5.08 8.32 -20.89
C ARG A 148 -5.83 7.22 -20.12
N HIS A 149 -6.65 7.59 -19.15
CA HIS A 149 -7.37 6.65 -18.29
C HIS A 149 -6.43 5.72 -17.50
N GLU A 150 -5.30 6.24 -17.02
CA GLU A 150 -4.39 5.51 -16.14
C GLU A 150 -4.65 5.86 -14.68
N LEU A 151 -4.65 4.85 -13.83
CA LEU A 151 -4.77 5.01 -12.39
C LEU A 151 -3.46 5.57 -11.82
N LEU A 152 -3.54 6.66 -11.05
CA LEU A 152 -2.40 7.35 -10.47
C LEU A 152 -2.52 7.38 -8.94
N TYR A 153 -1.68 6.62 -8.24
CA TYR A 153 -1.50 6.64 -6.78
C TYR A 153 -0.99 8.01 -6.30
N HIS A 154 -0.10 8.63 -7.10
CA HIS A 154 0.36 10.00 -6.92
C HIS A 154 -0.01 10.85 -8.13
N ASP A 155 -0.67 11.97 -7.86
CA ASP A 155 -1.00 12.99 -8.85
C ASP A 155 -0.85 14.38 -8.23
N ALA A 156 -0.54 15.40 -9.03
CA ALA A 156 -0.36 16.77 -8.55
C ALA A 156 -1.62 17.35 -7.86
N THR A 157 -2.80 16.78 -8.14
CA THR A 157 -4.07 17.16 -7.51
C THR A 157 -4.31 16.48 -6.17
N VAL A 158 -3.54 15.44 -5.82
CA VAL A 158 -3.65 14.72 -4.55
C VAL A 158 -2.78 15.40 -3.49
N SER A 159 -3.43 16.00 -2.49
CA SER A 159 -2.76 16.72 -1.40
C SER A 159 -2.76 15.94 -0.09
N HIS A 160 -1.67 16.04 0.67
CA HIS A 160 -1.56 15.53 2.04
C HIS A 160 -2.11 16.52 3.09
N GLU A 161 -2.52 17.72 2.67
CA GLU A 161 -3.03 18.77 3.55
C GLU A 161 -4.27 18.34 4.36
N PRO A 162 -5.26 17.62 3.80
CA PRO A 162 -6.38 17.12 4.58
C PRO A 162 -5.94 16.19 5.71
N PHE A 163 -4.98 15.28 5.46
CA PHE A 163 -4.43 14.40 6.50
C PHE A 163 -3.73 15.20 7.59
N ARG A 164 -2.94 16.22 7.22
CA ARG A 164 -2.28 17.13 8.15
C ARG A 164 -3.29 17.82 9.07
N LEU A 165 -4.28 18.49 8.49
CA LEU A 165 -5.30 19.25 9.24
C LEU A 165 -6.13 18.34 10.16
N TRP A 166 -6.50 17.14 9.69
CA TRP A 166 -7.20 16.18 10.53
C TRP A 166 -6.33 15.63 11.65
N PHE A 167 -5.04 15.37 11.40
CA PHE A 167 -4.11 14.99 12.46
C PHE A 167 -4.01 16.05 13.54
N GLU A 168 -3.83 17.32 13.15
CA GLU A 168 -3.76 18.45 14.09
C GLU A 168 -5.02 18.57 14.93
N ARG A 169 -6.20 18.31 14.33
CA ARG A 169 -7.47 18.29 15.05
C ARG A 169 -7.60 17.09 15.99
N LEU A 170 -7.37 15.88 15.49
CA LEU A 170 -7.53 14.63 16.25
C LEU A 170 -6.59 14.58 17.43
N TYR A 171 -5.30 14.88 17.21
CA TYR A 171 -4.25 14.66 18.19
C TYR A 171 -3.70 15.96 18.80
N ARG A 172 -4.31 17.11 18.46
CA ARG A 172 -4.06 18.44 19.06
C ARG A 172 -2.60 18.87 19.03
N ALA A 173 -1.90 18.47 17.98
CA ALA A 173 -0.48 18.71 17.82
C ALA A 173 -0.18 19.25 16.42
N PRO A 174 0.63 20.31 16.31
CA PRO A 174 0.96 20.89 15.02
C PRO A 174 1.82 19.93 14.18
N VAL A 175 1.54 19.88 12.89
CA VAL A 175 2.35 19.22 11.86
C VAL A 175 2.66 20.28 10.82
N THR A 176 3.91 20.74 10.80
CA THR A 176 4.31 21.93 10.04
C THR A 176 5.04 21.51 8.76
N PRO A 177 4.57 21.89 7.56
CA PRO A 177 5.34 21.67 6.35
C PRO A 177 6.61 22.52 6.38
N TRP A 178 7.75 21.93 6.02
CA TRP A 178 9.02 22.67 5.91
C TRP A 178 9.48 22.87 4.47
N TYR A 179 8.93 22.09 3.53
CA TYR A 179 9.26 22.21 2.11
C TYR A 179 8.54 23.41 1.48
N ASP A 180 9.31 24.28 0.83
CA ASP A 180 8.81 25.48 0.15
C ASP A 180 8.96 25.32 -1.37
N HIS A 181 7.83 25.22 -2.07
CA HIS A 181 7.79 25.07 -3.52
C HIS A 181 8.28 26.30 -4.30
N SER A 182 8.44 27.46 -3.65
CA SER A 182 9.03 28.66 -4.27
C SER A 182 10.56 28.67 -4.25
N ARG A 183 11.17 27.79 -3.45
CA ARG A 183 12.63 27.67 -3.30
C ARG A 183 13.18 26.53 -4.16
N SER A 184 14.47 26.61 -4.48
CA SER A 184 15.17 25.55 -5.19
C SER A 184 15.22 24.26 -4.38
N LYS A 185 15.52 23.15 -5.06
CA LYS A 185 15.69 21.83 -4.42
C LYS A 185 16.83 21.87 -3.40
N ASP A 186 17.96 22.48 -3.74
CA ASP A 186 19.13 22.58 -2.87
C ASP A 186 18.84 23.39 -1.60
N GLU A 187 18.07 24.48 -1.72
CA GLU A 187 17.64 25.29 -0.58
C GLU A 187 16.71 24.54 0.37
N ASN A 188 15.82 23.71 -0.17
CA ASN A 188 14.95 22.83 0.61
C ASN A 188 15.76 21.72 1.29
N ILE A 189 16.74 21.12 0.60
CA ILE A 189 17.66 20.14 1.19
C ILE A 189 18.46 20.77 2.33
N ALA A 190 18.95 22.00 2.18
CA ALA A 190 19.64 22.72 3.25
C ALA A 190 18.72 22.96 4.46
N THR A 191 17.45 23.27 4.23
CA THR A 191 16.45 23.44 5.30
C THR A 191 16.19 22.12 6.03
N PHE A 192 16.04 21.03 5.29
CA PHE A 192 15.89 19.69 5.84
C PHE A 192 17.09 19.29 6.72
N LEU A 193 18.32 19.54 6.24
CA LEU A 193 19.55 19.26 7.00
C LEU A 193 19.61 20.06 8.31
N ASP A 194 19.26 21.35 8.27
CA ASP A 194 19.22 22.22 9.45
C ASP A 194 18.21 21.72 10.49
N LEU A 195 17.02 21.30 10.05
CA LEU A 195 16.00 20.71 10.91
C LEU A 195 16.49 19.40 11.53
N LEU A 196 17.13 18.54 10.73
CA LEU A 196 17.63 17.25 11.20
C LEU A 196 18.74 17.40 12.25
N GLU A 197 19.61 18.40 12.09
CA GLU A 197 20.71 18.69 13.03
C GLU A 197 20.20 19.28 14.36
N LYS A 198 19.19 20.15 14.30
CA LYS A 198 18.68 20.88 15.46
C LYS A 198 17.55 20.19 16.21
N ARG A 199 17.00 19.10 15.65
CA ARG A 199 15.84 18.42 16.24
C ARG A 199 16.11 17.96 17.67
N ARG A 200 15.10 18.09 18.50
CA ARG A 200 15.05 17.48 19.84
C ARG A 200 14.71 16.01 19.71
N GLU A 201 14.99 15.24 20.76
CA GLU A 201 14.70 13.80 20.79
C GLU A 201 13.25 13.49 20.45
N THR A 202 12.29 14.34 20.86
CA THR A 202 10.85 14.18 20.64
C THR A 202 10.37 14.64 19.26
N GLU A 203 11.21 15.33 18.50
CA GLU A 203 10.86 15.85 17.19
C GLU A 203 11.11 14.82 16.08
N GLY A 204 10.17 14.75 15.15
CA GLY A 204 10.27 13.99 13.90
C GLY A 204 10.43 14.94 12.73
N VAL A 205 11.37 14.62 11.83
CA VAL A 205 11.54 15.30 10.55
C VAL A 205 11.23 14.29 9.46
N MET A 206 10.08 14.44 8.83
CA MET A 206 9.60 13.63 7.73
C MET A 206 10.02 14.27 6.41
N VAL A 207 10.50 13.47 5.47
CA VAL A 207 10.88 13.91 4.12
C VAL A 207 10.30 12.99 3.07
N MET A 208 9.85 13.55 1.96
CA MET A 208 9.53 12.77 0.77
C MET A 208 10.81 12.50 -0.02
N LEU A 209 11.06 11.23 -0.36
CA LEU A 209 12.13 10.84 -1.26
C LEU A 209 11.63 9.83 -2.29
N ASP A 210 12.38 9.67 -3.38
CA ASP A 210 12.08 8.67 -4.40
C ASP A 210 12.78 7.35 -4.07
N LEU A 211 12.01 6.38 -3.59
CA LEU A 211 12.52 5.07 -3.19
C LEU A 211 13.13 4.28 -4.36
N PHE A 212 12.80 4.60 -5.61
CA PHE A 212 13.45 3.97 -6.76
C PHE A 212 14.98 4.17 -6.75
N HIS A 213 15.44 5.26 -6.14
CA HIS A 213 16.86 5.61 -6.07
C HIS A 213 17.58 5.07 -4.82
N LEU A 214 16.94 4.21 -4.03
CA LEU A 214 17.52 3.51 -2.88
C LEU A 214 17.57 1.99 -3.14
N PRO A 215 18.69 1.46 -3.67
CA PRO A 215 18.77 0.07 -4.16
C PRO A 215 18.84 -0.98 -3.05
N GLU A 216 19.15 -0.63 -1.80
CA GLU A 216 19.34 -1.59 -0.69
C GLU A 216 18.06 -2.03 0.03
N ARG A 217 16.88 -1.68 -0.49
CA ARG A 217 15.58 -1.89 0.17
C ARG A 217 14.85 -3.17 -0.29
N GLU A 218 13.85 -3.59 0.49
CA GLU A 218 12.83 -4.51 -0.03
C GLU A 218 11.99 -3.80 -1.09
N ASN A 219 11.98 -4.35 -2.30
CA ASN A 219 11.34 -3.77 -3.48
C ASN A 219 9.96 -4.39 -3.71
N LYS A 220 9.07 -4.38 -2.71
CA LYS A 220 7.67 -4.84 -2.90
C LYS A 220 6.98 -4.14 -4.09
N PHE A 221 7.45 -2.95 -4.45
CA PHE A 221 7.15 -2.23 -5.68
C PHE A 221 8.43 -1.62 -6.25
N ASN A 222 8.81 -2.01 -7.47
CA ASN A 222 9.98 -1.48 -8.18
C ASN A 222 9.53 -0.46 -9.25
N GLN A 223 8.70 0.49 -8.84
CA GLN A 223 8.15 1.52 -9.72
C GLN A 223 9.12 2.71 -9.83
N ASN A 224 9.14 3.35 -11.00
CA ASN A 224 9.87 4.60 -11.22
C ASN A 224 8.90 5.65 -11.81
N PRO A 225 8.66 6.76 -11.11
CA PRO A 225 9.14 7.08 -9.76
C PRO A 225 8.41 6.27 -8.67
N PHE A 226 8.96 6.23 -7.45
CA PHE A 226 8.26 5.71 -6.27
C PHE A 226 8.38 6.67 -5.07
N PRO A 227 7.58 7.75 -5.05
CA PRO A 227 7.55 8.70 -3.93
C PRO A 227 7.14 8.04 -2.61
N HIS A 228 7.87 8.34 -1.53
CA HIS A 228 7.59 7.80 -0.20
C HIS A 228 7.99 8.78 0.89
N TYR A 229 7.22 8.83 1.97
CA TYR A 229 7.59 9.56 3.19
C TYR A 229 8.25 8.63 4.19
N LEU A 230 9.39 9.08 4.74
CA LEU A 230 10.08 8.41 5.83
C LEU A 230 10.77 9.43 6.75
N MET A 231 11.40 8.96 7.82
CA MET A 231 12.05 9.78 8.83
C MET A 231 13.53 9.42 8.97
N PRO A 232 14.45 10.20 8.40
CA PRO A 232 15.89 10.01 8.59
C PRO A 232 16.31 10.37 10.02
N GLU A 233 17.31 9.67 10.53
CA GLU A 233 17.92 9.91 11.83
C GLU A 233 19.45 9.96 11.70
N MET A 234 20.09 10.97 12.32
CA MET A 234 21.55 11.03 12.37
C MET A 234 22.08 9.91 13.26
N THR A 235 23.20 9.31 12.86
CA THR A 235 23.93 8.32 13.66
C THR A 235 25.23 8.94 14.21
N GLU A 236 26.02 8.14 14.94
CA GLU A 236 27.35 8.56 15.37
C GLU A 236 28.32 8.78 14.19
N ASP A 237 28.08 8.08 13.07
CA ASP A 237 28.81 8.28 11.82
C ASP A 237 28.09 9.34 10.96
N PRO A 238 28.72 10.50 10.68
CA PRO A 238 28.08 11.57 9.91
C PRO A 238 27.79 11.22 8.45
N ASP A 239 28.42 10.17 7.91
CA ASP A 239 28.21 9.69 6.55
C ASP A 239 27.13 8.60 6.46
N VAL A 240 26.60 8.15 7.61
CA VAL A 240 25.54 7.15 7.69
C VAL A 240 24.33 7.72 8.44
N TRP A 241 23.17 7.61 7.82
CA TRP A 241 21.89 7.89 8.47
C TRP A 241 21.16 6.59 8.75
N PHE A 242 20.40 6.57 9.83
CA PHE A 242 19.43 5.52 10.08
C PHE A 242 18.08 5.99 9.51
N ILE A 243 17.51 5.22 8.59
CA ILE A 243 16.18 5.51 8.06
C ILE A 243 15.15 4.77 8.90
N ARG A 244 14.28 5.53 9.55
CA ARG A 244 13.08 5.01 10.18
C ARG A 244 11.95 5.10 9.16
N ASP A 245 11.46 3.95 8.74
CA ASP A 245 10.30 3.82 7.85
C ASP A 245 9.21 3.00 8.56
N PRO A 246 8.31 3.66 9.30
CA PRO A 246 7.24 2.96 10.01
C PRO A 246 6.21 2.32 9.08
N ASP A 247 6.28 2.53 7.76
CA ASP A 247 5.47 1.82 6.76
C ASP A 247 6.14 0.51 6.30
N TYR A 248 7.30 0.18 6.89
CA TYR A 248 8.07 -1.05 6.71
C TYR A 248 8.31 -1.43 5.26
N ARG A 249 8.72 -0.46 4.44
CA ARG A 249 9.31 -0.74 3.12
C ARG A 249 10.81 -0.98 3.25
N TRP A 250 11.49 -0.26 4.14
CA TRP A 250 12.87 -0.55 4.59
C TRP A 250 13.31 0.37 5.75
N GLU A 251 13.79 -0.21 6.85
CA GLU A 251 14.38 0.50 8.00
C GLU A 251 15.83 0.02 8.20
N GLY A 252 16.76 0.95 8.40
CA GLY A 252 18.16 0.60 8.61
C GLY A 252 19.17 1.69 8.31
N PRO A 253 20.46 1.41 8.54
CA PRO A 253 21.55 2.30 8.20
C PRO A 253 21.74 2.39 6.67
N ILE A 254 22.01 3.59 6.15
CA ILE A 254 22.33 3.85 4.76
C ILE A 254 23.25 5.06 4.63
N GLU A 255 24.06 5.05 3.58
CA GLU A 255 24.90 6.19 3.22
C GLU A 255 24.06 7.44 3.02
N ARG A 256 24.40 8.50 3.75
CA ARG A 256 23.77 9.83 3.66
C ARG A 256 23.66 10.33 2.22
N ALA A 257 24.70 10.10 1.41
CA ALA A 257 24.73 10.54 0.01
C ALA A 257 23.61 9.92 -0.84
N LYS A 258 23.25 8.65 -0.59
CA LYS A 258 22.18 7.95 -1.31
C LYS A 258 20.82 8.52 -0.96
N VAL A 259 20.58 8.79 0.33
CA VAL A 259 19.34 9.44 0.80
C VAL A 259 19.20 10.83 0.19
N LEU A 260 20.27 11.63 0.23
CA LEU A 260 20.26 12.97 -0.38
C LEU A 260 20.00 12.92 -1.88
N ASN A 261 20.58 11.95 -2.60
CA ASN A 261 20.29 11.74 -4.02
C ASN A 261 18.80 11.40 -4.25
N ALA A 262 18.20 10.55 -3.41
CA ALA A 262 16.77 10.21 -3.52
C ALA A 262 15.84 11.40 -3.21
N ILE A 263 16.22 12.28 -2.28
CA ILE A 263 15.49 13.53 -1.98
C ILE A 263 15.64 14.55 -3.12
N ALA A 264 16.79 14.58 -3.79
CA ALA A 264 17.10 15.51 -4.86
C ALA A 264 16.32 15.25 -6.16
N GLN A 265 15.64 14.11 -6.28
CA GLN A 265 14.91 13.77 -7.49
C GLN A 265 13.75 14.75 -7.77
N PRO A 266 13.50 15.09 -9.05
CA PRO A 266 12.42 16.00 -9.41
C PRO A 266 11.02 15.41 -9.22
N SER A 267 10.92 14.08 -9.11
CA SER A 267 9.68 13.33 -8.90
C SER A 267 9.05 13.54 -7.51
N VAL A 268 9.81 14.08 -6.55
CA VAL A 268 9.39 14.19 -5.15
C VAL A 268 9.53 15.61 -4.63
N ALA A 269 8.59 16.05 -3.81
CA ALA A 269 8.62 17.35 -3.15
C ALA A 269 7.70 17.31 -1.93
N GLY A 270 8.25 17.55 -0.74
CA GLY A 270 7.46 17.58 0.47
C GLY A 270 8.24 17.15 1.71
N GLY A 271 7.73 17.56 2.85
CA GLY A 271 8.27 17.20 4.14
C GLY A 271 7.63 17.98 5.27
N TYR A 272 7.58 17.33 6.44
CA TYR A 272 6.88 17.81 7.61
C TYR A 272 7.74 17.68 8.86
N HIS A 273 7.53 18.60 9.79
CA HIS A 273 8.13 18.59 11.11
C HIS A 273 7.02 18.53 12.17
N PHE A 274 7.22 17.72 13.20
CA PHE A 274 6.27 17.57 14.30
C PHE A 274 6.99 17.19 15.60
N ASP A 275 6.38 17.50 16.75
CA ASP A 275 6.89 17.13 18.06
C ASP A 275 5.93 16.13 18.73
N ARG A 276 6.37 14.88 18.89
CA ARG A 276 5.52 13.84 19.50
C ARG A 276 5.19 14.13 20.95
N ALA A 277 5.96 14.97 21.65
CA ALA A 277 5.64 15.38 23.02
C ALA A 277 4.31 16.15 23.09
N ALA A 278 3.92 16.83 22.00
CA ALA A 278 2.67 17.59 21.91
C ALA A 278 1.43 16.72 21.64
N PHE A 279 1.61 15.45 21.26
CA PHE A 279 0.49 14.58 20.87
C PHE A 279 -0.42 14.28 22.07
N GLN A 280 -1.72 14.40 21.86
CA GLN A 280 -2.76 14.09 22.84
C GLN A 280 -3.71 13.01 22.30
N PRO A 281 -4.33 12.19 23.17
CA PRO A 281 -5.38 11.28 22.74
C PRO A 281 -6.54 12.00 22.05
N ALA A 282 -7.08 11.39 21.00
CA ALA A 282 -8.23 11.93 20.29
C ALA A 282 -9.49 11.89 21.16
N ALA A 283 -10.31 12.94 21.07
CA ALA A 283 -11.63 12.96 21.70
C ALA A 283 -12.64 12.20 20.82
N ASP A 284 -13.57 11.46 21.44
CA ASP A 284 -14.57 10.66 20.70
C ASP A 284 -15.36 11.50 19.68
N ALA A 285 -15.68 12.75 20.01
CA ALA A 285 -16.36 13.67 19.10
C ALA A 285 -15.54 14.02 17.85
N ASP A 286 -14.22 14.17 17.97
CA ASP A 286 -13.33 14.44 16.84
C ASP A 286 -13.10 13.17 16.01
N VAL A 287 -13.01 12.00 16.65
CA VAL A 287 -12.98 10.70 15.96
C VAL A 287 -14.26 10.48 15.16
N ALA A 288 -15.43 10.77 15.75
CA ALA A 288 -16.70 10.66 15.06
C ALA A 288 -16.82 11.66 13.89
N ALA A 289 -16.32 12.89 14.06
CA ALA A 289 -16.28 13.86 12.98
C ALA A 289 -15.38 13.37 11.83
N TYR A 290 -14.21 12.81 12.15
CA TYR A 290 -13.28 12.30 11.13
C TYR A 290 -13.83 11.09 10.39
N LEU A 291 -14.43 10.12 11.09
CA LEU A 291 -15.00 8.95 10.42
C LEU A 291 -16.19 9.33 9.51
N ASN A 292 -17.02 10.30 9.91
CA ASN A 292 -18.07 10.82 9.04
C ASN A 292 -17.54 11.47 7.76
N GLU A 293 -16.37 12.11 7.83
CA GLU A 293 -15.69 12.68 6.65
C GLU A 293 -15.13 11.58 5.75
N CYS A 294 -14.60 10.50 6.33
CA CYS A 294 -13.85 9.48 5.59
C CYS A 294 -14.72 8.32 5.06
N LEU A 295 -15.87 8.04 5.68
CA LEU A 295 -16.70 6.91 5.31
C LEU A 295 -17.70 7.29 4.22
N ILE A 296 -17.33 7.03 2.96
CA ILE A 296 -18.21 7.18 1.80
C ILE A 296 -19.12 5.95 1.71
N ARG A 297 -20.38 6.09 2.10
CA ARG A 297 -21.31 4.96 2.32
C ARG A 297 -21.98 4.43 1.06
N ASP A 298 -22.15 5.27 0.04
CA ASP A 298 -23.04 5.03 -1.09
C ASP A 298 -22.32 4.63 -2.38
N ARG A 299 -20.97 4.60 -2.36
CA ARG A 299 -20.16 4.25 -3.52
C ARG A 299 -18.75 3.81 -3.12
N ASN A 300 -18.05 3.17 -4.06
CA ASN A 300 -16.69 2.68 -3.91
C ASN A 300 -15.78 3.35 -4.96
N PRO A 301 -15.12 4.48 -4.62
CA PRO A 301 -14.42 5.32 -5.60
C PRO A 301 -13.39 4.57 -6.45
N LEU A 302 -12.59 3.69 -5.83
CA LEU A 302 -11.60 2.89 -6.56
C LEU A 302 -12.27 1.99 -7.59
N ILE A 303 -13.34 1.29 -7.20
CA ILE A 303 -14.03 0.34 -8.07
C ILE A 303 -14.77 1.06 -9.20
N ASP A 304 -15.40 2.20 -8.91
CA ASP A 304 -15.97 3.10 -9.91
C ASP A 304 -14.93 3.54 -10.95
N ALA A 305 -13.74 3.92 -10.49
CA ALA A 305 -12.64 4.32 -11.35
C ALA A 305 -12.16 3.16 -12.24
N LEU A 306 -11.98 1.96 -11.67
CA LEU A 306 -11.61 0.78 -12.43
C LEU A 306 -12.62 0.44 -13.53
N ARG A 307 -13.92 0.56 -13.24
CA ARG A 307 -14.98 0.41 -14.25
C ARG A 307 -14.86 1.44 -15.37
N SER A 308 -14.64 2.71 -15.01
CA SER A 308 -14.49 3.81 -15.97
C SER A 308 -13.27 3.61 -16.87
N ILE A 309 -12.14 3.18 -16.29
CA ILE A 309 -10.90 2.86 -17.00
C ILE A 309 -11.12 1.69 -17.97
N LEU A 310 -11.68 0.58 -17.49
CA LEU A 310 -12.01 -0.58 -18.33
C LEU A 310 -12.90 -0.18 -19.51
N ALA A 311 -13.99 0.55 -19.24
CA ALA A 311 -14.91 1.01 -20.28
C ALA A 311 -14.20 1.87 -21.34
N ALA A 312 -13.33 2.80 -20.93
CA ALA A 312 -12.61 3.65 -21.87
C ALA A 312 -11.74 2.87 -22.86
N HIS A 313 -11.06 1.84 -22.37
CA HIS A 313 -10.18 0.99 -23.18
C HIS A 313 -10.97 0.01 -24.07
N VAL A 314 -12.09 -0.52 -23.57
CA VAL A 314 -12.99 -1.41 -24.34
C VAL A 314 -13.66 -0.65 -25.48
N GLU A 315 -14.12 0.57 -25.22
CA GLU A 315 -14.78 1.46 -26.19
C GLU A 315 -13.79 2.11 -27.17
N GLY A 316 -12.49 2.09 -26.83
CA GLY A 316 -11.44 2.74 -27.60
C GLY A 316 -11.52 4.27 -27.59
N ARG A 317 -11.96 4.85 -26.46
CA ARG A 317 -12.06 6.31 -26.29
C ARG A 317 -10.70 6.96 -26.51
N ASP A 318 -10.68 8.05 -27.26
CA ASP A 318 -9.46 8.82 -27.56
C ASP A 318 -8.28 7.97 -28.09
N GLY A 319 -8.59 6.92 -28.84
CA GLY A 319 -7.60 6.03 -29.45
C GLY A 319 -6.94 5.07 -28.47
N LEU A 320 -7.52 4.86 -27.29
CA LEU A 320 -7.11 3.79 -26.39
C LEU A 320 -7.37 2.41 -26.99
N THR A 321 -6.57 1.44 -26.58
CA THR A 321 -6.68 0.04 -26.97
C THR A 321 -6.74 -0.85 -25.73
N LEU A 322 -7.10 -2.12 -25.88
CA LEU A 322 -7.02 -3.06 -24.77
C LEU A 322 -5.59 -3.24 -24.25
N GLN A 323 -4.58 -3.12 -25.11
CA GLN A 323 -3.17 -3.24 -24.70
C GLN A 323 -2.75 -2.14 -23.72
N ASP A 324 -3.36 -0.96 -23.83
CA ASP A 324 -3.07 0.17 -22.95
C ASP A 324 -3.53 -0.09 -21.49
N LEU A 325 -4.40 -1.09 -21.24
CA LEU A 325 -4.85 -1.44 -19.88
C LEU A 325 -3.72 -1.89 -18.95
N THR A 326 -2.62 -2.45 -19.50
CA THR A 326 -1.44 -2.81 -18.71
C THR A 326 -0.87 -1.59 -17.99
N SER A 327 -0.79 -0.45 -18.69
CA SER A 327 -0.39 0.83 -18.08
C SER A 327 -1.54 1.41 -17.26
N GLY A 328 -2.77 1.28 -17.76
CA GLY A 328 -3.99 1.78 -17.15
C GLY A 328 -4.19 1.36 -15.70
N LEU A 329 -3.87 0.11 -15.36
CA LEU A 329 -4.08 -0.47 -14.03
C LEU A 329 -2.80 -0.78 -13.25
N ARG A 330 -1.64 -0.33 -13.75
CA ARG A 330 -0.32 -0.60 -13.15
C ARG A 330 -0.25 -0.27 -11.66
N GLU A 331 -0.94 0.78 -11.21
CA GLU A 331 -0.87 1.27 -9.83
C GLU A 331 -1.97 0.71 -8.92
N LEU A 332 -2.84 -0.17 -9.44
CA LEU A 332 -3.89 -0.82 -8.66
C LEU A 332 -3.34 -1.60 -7.45
N PRO A 333 -2.26 -2.38 -7.54
CA PRO A 333 -1.72 -3.10 -6.37
C PRO A 333 -1.28 -2.18 -5.22
N VAL A 334 -0.77 -0.98 -5.53
CA VAL A 334 -0.36 0.00 -4.53
C VAL A 334 -1.60 0.57 -3.81
N LEU A 335 -2.67 0.85 -4.58
CA LEU A 335 -3.93 1.36 -4.04
C LEU A 335 -4.73 0.29 -3.28
N ALA A 336 -4.67 -0.97 -3.70
CA ALA A 336 -5.41 -2.08 -3.09
C ALA A 336 -5.04 -2.28 -1.62
N ILE A 337 -3.77 -2.07 -1.25
CA ILE A 337 -3.30 -2.19 0.15
C ILE A 337 -4.04 -1.22 1.08
N ARG A 338 -4.51 -0.07 0.57
CA ARG A 338 -5.28 0.90 1.36
C ARG A 338 -6.54 0.29 1.98
N LYS A 339 -7.10 -0.78 1.39
CA LYS A 339 -8.32 -1.43 1.89
C LYS A 339 -8.13 -2.11 3.24
N TYR A 340 -6.91 -2.53 3.59
CA TYR A 340 -6.64 -3.01 4.95
C TYR A 340 -6.79 -1.92 6.03
N ALA A 341 -6.87 -0.64 5.65
CA ALA A 341 -7.23 0.42 6.61
C ALA A 341 -8.57 0.15 7.31
N TYR A 342 -9.50 -0.59 6.68
CA TYR A 342 -10.77 -0.95 7.30
C TYR A 342 -10.57 -1.72 8.60
N GLU A 343 -9.51 -2.54 8.71
CA GLU A 343 -9.21 -3.28 9.94
C GLU A 343 -8.93 -2.35 11.12
N HIS A 344 -8.30 -1.19 10.90
CA HIS A 344 -8.15 -0.18 11.95
C HIS A 344 -9.50 0.42 12.36
N GLY A 345 -10.39 0.63 11.39
CA GLY A 345 -11.79 1.04 11.60
C GLY A 345 -12.54 0.07 12.49
N PHE A 346 -12.56 -1.21 12.09
CA PHE A 346 -13.18 -2.28 12.87
C PHE A 346 -12.51 -2.43 14.24
N ALA A 347 -11.18 -2.46 14.31
CA ALA A 347 -10.46 -2.64 15.57
C ALA A 347 -10.73 -1.52 16.58
N PHE A 348 -10.83 -0.26 16.11
CA PHE A 348 -11.20 0.86 16.97
C PHE A 348 -12.65 0.73 17.45
N ILE A 349 -13.61 0.59 16.53
CA ILE A 349 -15.04 0.57 16.88
C ILE A 349 -15.40 -0.65 17.73
N TRP A 350 -14.88 -1.84 17.42
CA TRP A 350 -15.16 -3.06 18.19
C TRP A 350 -14.62 -2.98 19.60
N ARG A 351 -13.41 -2.42 19.77
CA ARG A 351 -12.85 -2.19 21.10
C ARG A 351 -13.65 -1.16 21.88
N ALA A 352 -13.97 -0.02 21.25
CA ALA A 352 -14.69 1.06 21.91
C ALA A 352 -16.13 0.67 22.30
N ALA A 353 -16.81 -0.09 21.45
CA ALA A 353 -18.16 -0.59 21.67
C ALA A 353 -18.23 -1.97 22.37
N LYS A 354 -17.07 -2.57 22.69
CA LYS A 354 -16.95 -3.90 23.33
C LYS A 354 -17.69 -5.02 22.59
N LEU A 355 -17.59 -5.02 21.27
CA LEU A 355 -18.22 -6.03 20.40
C LEU A 355 -17.42 -7.35 20.38
N ALA A 356 -18.03 -8.42 19.90
CA ALA A 356 -17.43 -9.76 19.92
C ALA A 356 -16.20 -9.88 19.01
N ASN A 357 -15.14 -10.56 19.48
CA ASN A 357 -13.91 -10.77 18.70
C ASN A 357 -14.15 -11.60 17.44
N SER A 358 -14.99 -12.64 17.52
CA SER A 358 -15.32 -13.48 16.37
C SER A 358 -15.98 -12.71 15.22
N GLU A 359 -16.69 -11.63 15.53
CA GLU A 359 -17.24 -10.75 14.51
C GLU A 359 -16.14 -9.88 13.87
N PHE A 360 -15.17 -9.40 14.65
CA PHE A 360 -14.01 -8.69 14.14
C PHE A 360 -13.19 -9.57 13.16
N GLU A 361 -12.88 -10.81 13.55
CA GLU A 361 -12.16 -11.79 12.70
C GLU A 361 -12.87 -12.08 11.37
N HIS A 362 -14.20 -12.17 11.40
CA HIS A 362 -15.00 -12.32 10.20
C HIS A 362 -14.79 -11.14 9.24
N TRP A 363 -14.80 -9.90 9.74
CA TRP A 363 -14.59 -8.73 8.90
C TRP A 363 -13.16 -8.59 8.40
N CYS A 364 -12.15 -8.99 9.17
CA CYS A 364 -10.78 -9.13 8.66
C CYS A 364 -10.73 -10.11 7.47
N THR A 365 -11.45 -11.23 7.55
CA THR A 365 -11.57 -12.19 6.43
C THR A 365 -12.23 -11.56 5.20
N GLU A 366 -13.30 -10.77 5.37
CA GLU A 366 -13.97 -10.08 4.25
C GLU A 366 -13.07 -8.99 3.63
N ILE A 367 -12.29 -8.28 4.45
CA ILE A 367 -11.32 -7.27 3.98
C ILE A 367 -10.19 -7.94 3.18
N GLU A 368 -9.68 -9.09 3.65
CA GLU A 368 -8.72 -9.91 2.90
C GLU A 368 -9.32 -10.36 1.56
N ALA A 369 -10.57 -10.84 1.55
CA ALA A 369 -11.27 -11.25 0.34
C ALA A 369 -11.40 -10.09 -0.67
N LEU A 370 -11.70 -8.87 -0.21
CA LEU A 370 -11.71 -7.67 -1.06
C LEU A 370 -10.32 -7.40 -1.67
N HIS A 371 -9.27 -7.42 -0.86
CA HIS A 371 -7.91 -7.16 -1.32
C HIS A 371 -7.45 -8.19 -2.37
N GLN A 372 -7.72 -9.47 -2.12
CA GLN A 372 -7.41 -10.55 -3.07
C GLN A 372 -8.24 -10.40 -4.35
N GLU A 373 -9.48 -9.93 -4.25
CA GLU A 373 -10.28 -9.68 -5.44
C GLU A 373 -9.73 -8.55 -6.31
N LEU A 374 -9.18 -7.49 -5.71
CA LEU A 374 -8.50 -6.43 -6.45
C LEU A 374 -7.23 -6.93 -7.16
N LYS A 375 -6.47 -7.85 -6.55
CA LYS A 375 -5.35 -8.53 -7.23
C LYS A 375 -5.83 -9.36 -8.42
N ASN A 376 -6.91 -10.10 -8.24
CA ASN A 376 -7.49 -10.91 -9.31
C ASN A 376 -8.01 -10.06 -10.47
N ILE A 377 -8.62 -8.90 -10.18
CA ILE A 377 -9.01 -7.92 -11.20
C ILE A 377 -7.79 -7.45 -11.99
N HIS A 378 -6.69 -7.12 -11.30
CA HIS A 378 -5.45 -6.71 -11.95
C HIS A 378 -4.92 -7.79 -12.90
N PHE A 379 -4.82 -9.04 -12.44
CA PHE A 379 -4.38 -10.16 -13.27
C PHE A 379 -5.29 -10.40 -14.48
N ALA A 380 -6.61 -10.44 -14.27
CA ALA A 380 -7.57 -10.63 -15.35
C ALA A 380 -7.52 -9.50 -16.40
N ALA A 381 -7.30 -8.26 -15.95
CA ALA A 381 -7.13 -7.12 -16.84
C ALA A 381 -5.81 -7.17 -17.62
N MET A 382 -4.70 -7.59 -17.01
CA MET A 382 -3.43 -7.82 -17.71
C MET A 382 -3.59 -8.90 -18.79
N LYS A 383 -4.29 -9.99 -18.48
CA LYS A 383 -4.59 -11.05 -19.44
C LYS A 383 -5.44 -10.55 -20.61
N LEU A 384 -6.47 -9.76 -20.33
CA LEU A 384 -7.27 -9.07 -21.35
C LEU A 384 -6.40 -8.15 -22.22
N ALA A 385 -5.50 -7.39 -21.61
CA ALA A 385 -4.62 -6.46 -22.32
C ALA A 385 -3.64 -7.18 -23.25
N GLN A 386 -3.00 -8.24 -22.78
CA GLN A 386 -1.98 -8.98 -23.52
C GLN A 386 -2.58 -9.82 -24.65
N THR A 387 -3.73 -10.47 -24.41
CA THR A 387 -4.36 -11.35 -25.41
C THR A 387 -5.26 -10.59 -26.39
N GLY A 388 -5.81 -9.45 -25.98
CA GLY A 388 -6.86 -8.75 -26.71
C GLY A 388 -8.18 -9.52 -26.81
N ASP A 389 -8.34 -10.62 -26.07
CA ASP A 389 -9.53 -11.47 -26.12
C ASP A 389 -10.72 -10.80 -25.42
N ARG A 390 -11.60 -10.20 -26.22
CA ARG A 390 -12.80 -9.51 -25.74
C ARG A 390 -13.75 -10.37 -24.92
N ARG A 391 -13.66 -11.71 -25.00
CA ARG A 391 -14.47 -12.60 -24.16
C ARG A 391 -14.10 -12.49 -22.67
N LEU A 392 -12.88 -12.04 -22.36
CA LEU A 392 -12.42 -11.84 -20.98
C LEU A 392 -13.01 -10.60 -20.31
N ILE A 393 -13.63 -9.69 -21.07
CA ILE A 393 -14.25 -8.46 -20.53
C ILE A 393 -15.36 -8.80 -19.51
N GLU A 394 -16.16 -9.84 -19.78
CA GLU A 394 -17.22 -10.27 -18.88
C GLU A 394 -16.68 -10.76 -17.54
N ASP A 395 -15.55 -11.48 -17.55
CA ASP A 395 -14.90 -11.94 -16.32
C ASP A 395 -14.39 -10.75 -15.48
N VAL A 396 -13.66 -9.81 -16.10
CA VAL A 396 -13.17 -8.61 -15.40
C VAL A 396 -14.33 -7.81 -14.81
N THR A 397 -15.42 -7.64 -15.56
CA THR A 397 -16.62 -6.91 -15.10
C THR A 397 -17.27 -7.61 -13.90
N ARG A 398 -17.43 -8.94 -13.95
CA ARG A 398 -17.98 -9.72 -12.84
C ARG A 398 -17.10 -9.64 -11.58
N ARG A 399 -15.78 -9.62 -11.74
CA ARG A 399 -14.85 -9.45 -10.61
C ARG A 399 -14.97 -8.06 -9.99
N LEU A 400 -15.13 -7.02 -10.81
CA LEU A 400 -15.45 -5.66 -10.33
C LEU A 400 -16.77 -5.62 -9.54
N ASP A 401 -17.81 -6.33 -10.00
CA ASP A 401 -19.09 -6.45 -9.27
C ASP A 401 -18.91 -7.15 -7.92
N ARG A 402 -18.09 -8.18 -7.87
CA ARG A 402 -17.78 -8.90 -6.62
C ARG A 402 -16.99 -8.03 -5.63
N ALA A 403 -15.97 -7.32 -6.10
CA ALA A 403 -15.23 -6.37 -5.27
C ALA A 403 -16.15 -5.27 -4.72
N ASP A 404 -17.07 -4.76 -5.55
CA ASP A 404 -18.03 -3.73 -5.15
C ASP A 404 -18.94 -4.23 -4.03
N HIS A 405 -19.40 -5.48 -4.15
CA HIS A 405 -20.22 -6.13 -3.13
C HIS A 405 -19.47 -6.31 -1.80
N PHE A 406 -18.21 -6.78 -1.84
CA PHE A 406 -17.39 -6.92 -0.64
C PHE A 406 -17.22 -5.57 0.07
N GLU A 407 -16.77 -4.55 -0.67
CA GLU A 407 -16.51 -3.23 -0.08
C GLU A 407 -17.79 -2.59 0.47
N THR A 408 -18.90 -2.68 -0.25
CA THR A 408 -20.20 -2.19 0.22
C THR A 408 -20.64 -2.88 1.51
N SER A 409 -20.42 -4.19 1.63
CA SER A 409 -20.78 -4.97 2.83
C SER A 409 -19.95 -4.54 4.04
N ILE A 410 -18.63 -4.39 3.85
CA ILE A 410 -17.67 -3.90 4.85
C ILE A 410 -18.10 -2.51 5.35
N LYS A 411 -18.33 -1.56 4.43
CA LYS A 411 -18.76 -0.19 4.75
C LYS A 411 -20.10 -0.16 5.47
N THR A 412 -21.06 -0.96 5.01
CA THR A 412 -22.39 -1.04 5.63
C THR A 412 -22.30 -1.48 7.08
N ARG A 413 -21.54 -2.54 7.36
CA ARG A 413 -21.38 -3.00 8.75
C ARG A 413 -20.62 -2.00 9.61
N LEU A 414 -19.49 -1.49 9.11
CA LEU A 414 -18.68 -0.51 9.84
C LEU A 414 -19.50 0.74 10.17
N GLY A 415 -20.24 1.25 9.18
CA GLY A 415 -21.14 2.39 9.34
C GLY A 415 -22.24 2.13 10.37
N ALA A 416 -22.89 0.97 10.35
CA ALA A 416 -23.90 0.62 11.34
C ALA A 416 -23.33 0.51 12.77
N ALA A 417 -22.15 -0.10 12.94
CA ALA A 417 -21.47 -0.17 14.22
C ALA A 417 -21.06 1.22 14.73
N PHE A 418 -20.57 2.07 13.82
CA PHE A 418 -20.24 3.45 14.11
C PHE A 418 -21.46 4.29 14.51
N ASP A 419 -22.58 4.17 13.81
CA ASP A 419 -23.82 4.90 14.16
C ASP A 419 -24.29 4.52 15.56
N ALA A 420 -24.23 3.22 15.91
CA ALA A 420 -24.56 2.74 17.24
C ALA A 420 -23.60 3.25 18.32
N TRP A 421 -22.28 3.27 18.04
CA TRP A 421 -21.27 3.79 18.95
C TRP A 421 -21.42 5.30 19.16
N SER A 422 -21.57 6.06 18.06
CA SER A 422 -21.59 7.53 18.08
C SER A 422 -22.88 8.11 18.67
N ALA A 423 -24.00 7.39 18.61
CA ALA A 423 -25.26 7.78 19.24
C ALA A 423 -25.12 8.06 20.75
N GLY A 424 -24.15 7.41 21.42
CA GLY A 424 -23.86 7.62 22.84
C GLY A 424 -23.24 8.98 23.19
N PHE A 425 -22.74 9.74 22.20
CA PHE A 425 -22.03 11.01 22.41
C PHE A 425 -22.74 12.24 21.80
N GLN A 426 -23.86 12.05 21.08
CA GLN A 426 -24.62 13.13 20.45
C GLN A 426 -25.29 14.11 21.42
N ASP A 427 -25.34 13.79 22.72
CA ASP A 427 -25.77 14.72 23.78
C ASP A 427 -24.71 15.79 24.13
N THR A 428 -23.52 15.72 23.52
CA THR A 428 -22.46 16.74 23.64
C THR A 428 -22.13 17.34 22.28
N ALA A 429 -22.74 18.50 21.98
CA ALA A 429 -22.57 19.18 20.70
C ALA A 429 -21.10 19.51 20.39
N ALA A 430 -20.56 18.96 19.31
CA ALA A 430 -19.27 19.35 18.76
C ALA A 430 -19.41 20.65 17.93
N PRO A 431 -18.52 21.65 18.09
CA PRO A 431 -18.51 22.83 17.24
C PRO A 431 -18.12 22.47 15.81
N ARG A 432 -18.98 22.81 14.85
CA ARG A 432 -18.70 22.67 13.41
C ARG A 432 -17.55 23.60 13.01
N LEU A 433 -16.57 23.06 12.29
CA LEU A 433 -15.60 23.87 11.54
C LEU A 433 -16.36 24.72 10.52
N LYS A 434 -16.20 26.05 10.61
CA LYS A 434 -16.58 26.94 9.50
C LYS A 434 -15.59 26.67 8.36
N ALA A 435 -16.12 26.34 7.18
CA ALA A 435 -15.34 26.33 5.96
C ALA A 435 -14.60 27.68 5.83
N LEU A 436 -13.27 27.64 5.82
CA LEU A 436 -12.47 28.74 5.33
C LEU A 436 -12.48 28.58 3.80
N GLY A 437 -13.15 29.51 3.13
CA GLY A 437 -13.31 29.54 1.68
C GLY A 437 -12.09 30.08 0.95
#